data_AF-A0ABD4Z283-F1
#
_entry.id   AF-A0ABD4Z283-F1
#
_cell.length_a   1.000
_cell.length_b   1.000
_cell.length_c   1.000
_cell.angle_alpha   90.00
_cell.angle_beta   90.00
_cell.angle_gamma   90.00
#
_symmetry.space_group_name_H-M   'P 1'
#
loop_
_entity.id
_entity.type
_entity.pdbx_description
1 polymer ?
#
loop_
_entity_poly.entity_id
_entity_poly.type
_entity_poly.pdbx_seq_one_letter_code
_entity_poly.pdbx_strand_id
1 'polypeptide(L)'
;MPTPDYRITALTLTDTHVLLTLADGREVREPIRRHIRLHEATPEARQAWQLVDDGHGVVWPALAAPVPQGMLNVHDLLWDLRYEQAMAALQAAGWKLDRLSPTDQELVALWRMEADINNGGFMQFLCNWGDETCQLALQALRKIGAVHMLDVLSRMRALIDRFEALPEVVQLNDIYGAMTESEQEEMETLDHAFWDYPDPLSRLGLRWYGA
;
A
#
# COMPACT_ATOMS: atom_id res chain seq x y z
N MET A 1 7.57 20.51 -8.78
CA MET A 1 6.54 20.38 -9.84
C MET A 1 5.19 20.65 -9.22
N PRO A 2 4.21 21.21 -9.94
CA PRO A 2 2.86 21.36 -9.39
C PRO A 2 2.30 19.97 -9.03
N THR A 3 1.70 19.84 -7.86
CA THR A 3 1.01 18.61 -7.45
C THR A 3 -0.15 18.37 -8.43
N PRO A 4 -0.27 17.18 -9.04
CA PRO A 4 -1.39 16.86 -9.92
C PRO A 4 -2.71 16.98 -9.18
N ASP A 5 -3.74 17.43 -9.88
CA ASP A 5 -5.09 17.56 -9.35
C ASP A 5 -5.89 16.29 -9.69
N TYR A 6 -5.99 15.39 -8.73
CA TYR A 6 -6.63 14.09 -8.91
C TYR A 6 -8.15 14.12 -8.65
N ARG A 7 -8.78 15.29 -8.49
CA ARG A 7 -10.23 15.35 -8.30
C ARG A 7 -10.98 14.68 -9.45
N ILE A 8 -11.97 13.87 -9.11
CA ILE A 8 -12.82 13.16 -10.06
C ILE A 8 -13.78 14.19 -10.69
N THR A 9 -13.70 14.35 -12.01
CA THR A 9 -14.58 15.22 -12.79
C THR A 9 -15.69 14.46 -13.52
N ALA A 10 -15.47 13.17 -13.79
CA ALA A 10 -16.48 12.28 -14.34
C ALA A 10 -16.29 10.85 -13.82
N LEU A 11 -17.40 10.14 -13.63
CA LEU A 11 -17.44 8.73 -13.26
C LEU A 11 -18.50 8.03 -14.12
N THR A 12 -18.09 6.97 -14.82
CA THR A 12 -18.98 6.08 -15.58
C THR A 12 -18.73 4.63 -15.17
N LEU A 13 -19.80 3.90 -14.83
CA LEU A 13 -19.74 2.46 -14.59
C LEU A 13 -20.33 1.71 -15.78
N THR A 14 -19.56 0.75 -16.28
CA THR A 14 -19.99 -0.24 -17.26
C THR A 14 -20.10 -1.61 -16.60
N ASP A 15 -20.55 -2.62 -17.32
CA ASP A 15 -20.60 -3.99 -16.79
C ASP A 15 -19.22 -4.59 -16.50
N THR A 16 -18.15 -3.96 -16.98
CA THR A 16 -16.78 -4.49 -16.87
C THR A 16 -15.81 -3.55 -16.16
N HIS A 17 -16.09 -2.24 -16.12
CA HIS A 17 -15.14 -1.23 -15.63
C HIS A 17 -15.81 -0.06 -14.90
N VAL A 18 -15.11 0.47 -13.92
CA VAL A 18 -15.25 1.82 -13.38
C VAL A 18 -14.30 2.72 -14.19
N LEU A 19 -14.85 3.78 -14.78
CA LEU A 19 -14.10 4.74 -15.60
C LEU A 19 -14.16 6.10 -14.91
N LEU A 20 -13.00 6.66 -14.60
CA LEU A 20 -12.86 7.99 -13.99
C LEU A 20 -12.13 8.92 -14.96
N THR A 21 -12.58 10.17 -15.01
CA THR A 21 -11.81 11.28 -15.59
C THR A 21 -11.39 12.20 -14.44
N LEU A 22 -10.11 12.55 -14.40
CA LEU A 22 -9.53 13.40 -13.36
C LEU A 22 -9.31 14.83 -13.86
N ALA A 23 -9.23 15.78 -12.93
CA ALA A 23 -9.03 17.20 -13.24
C ALA A 23 -7.71 17.51 -13.95
N ASP A 24 -6.68 16.68 -13.76
CA ASP A 24 -5.41 16.75 -14.48
C ASP A 24 -5.45 16.15 -15.91
N GLY A 25 -6.61 15.66 -16.34
CA GLY A 25 -6.85 15.09 -17.67
C GLY A 25 -6.54 13.60 -17.78
N ARG A 26 -6.08 12.93 -16.71
CA ARG A 26 -5.89 11.48 -16.71
C ARG A 26 -7.24 10.76 -16.73
N GLU A 27 -7.25 9.60 -17.38
CA GLU A 27 -8.34 8.64 -17.30
C GLU A 27 -7.89 7.41 -16.50
N VAL A 28 -8.68 7.01 -15.51
CA VAL A 28 -8.46 5.77 -14.75
C VAL A 28 -9.50 4.75 -15.19
N ARG A 29 -9.02 3.56 -15.54
CA ARG A 29 -9.86 2.44 -15.96
C ARG A 29 -9.62 1.27 -15.02
N GLU A 30 -10.59 1.02 -14.15
CA GLU A 30 -10.49 0.01 -13.10
C GLU A 30 -11.50 -1.12 -13.36
N PRO A 31 -11.08 -2.40 -13.41
CA PRO A 31 -12.01 -3.51 -13.59
C PRO A 31 -13.05 -3.59 -12.47
N ILE A 32 -14.34 -3.51 -12.80
CA ILE A 32 -15.42 -3.47 -11.78
C ILE A 32 -15.45 -4.73 -10.90
N ARG A 33 -14.93 -5.85 -11.40
CA ARG A 33 -14.82 -7.13 -10.66
C ARG A 33 -13.96 -7.05 -9.40
N ARG A 34 -13.08 -6.05 -9.29
CA ARG A 34 -12.28 -5.78 -8.07
C ARG A 34 -13.11 -5.13 -6.97
N HIS A 35 -14.29 -4.61 -7.30
CA HIS A 35 -15.23 -4.00 -6.37
C HIS A 35 -16.52 -4.82 -6.29
N ILE A 36 -16.50 -5.88 -5.49
CA ILE A 36 -17.59 -6.89 -5.41
C ILE A 36 -18.98 -6.23 -5.31
N ARG A 37 -19.16 -5.26 -4.41
CA ARG A 37 -20.45 -4.55 -4.24
C ARG A 37 -20.91 -3.80 -5.50
N LEU A 38 -19.99 -3.20 -6.25
CA LEU A 38 -20.32 -2.53 -7.51
C LEU A 38 -20.59 -3.54 -8.62
N HIS A 39 -19.84 -4.64 -8.65
CA HIS A 39 -20.00 -5.71 -9.62
C HIS A 39 -21.38 -6.36 -9.51
N GLU A 40 -21.85 -6.62 -8.29
CA GLU A 40 -23.15 -7.25 -8.00
C GLU A 40 -24.34 -6.27 -8.04
N ALA A 41 -24.09 -4.96 -8.01
CA ALA A 41 -25.15 -3.95 -8.03
C ALA A 41 -25.89 -3.88 -9.37
N THR A 42 -27.18 -3.52 -9.32
CA THR A 42 -27.96 -3.22 -10.54
C THR A 42 -27.45 -1.96 -11.23
N PRO A 43 -27.71 -1.78 -12.55
CA PRO A 43 -27.36 -0.56 -13.25
C PRO A 43 -27.87 0.72 -12.57
N GLU A 44 -29.10 0.70 -12.03
CA GLU A 44 -29.70 1.83 -11.33
C GLU A 44 -28.97 2.14 -10.02
N ALA A 45 -28.63 1.11 -9.24
CA ALA A 45 -27.89 1.28 -7.99
C ALA A 45 -26.47 1.82 -8.23
N ARG A 46 -25.82 1.44 -9.34
CA ARG A 46 -24.50 1.96 -9.75
C ARG A 46 -24.54 3.46 -10.09
N GLN A 47 -25.68 4.02 -10.50
CA GLN A 47 -25.78 5.45 -10.83
C GLN A 47 -25.99 6.35 -9.59
N ALA A 48 -26.38 5.77 -8.45
CA ALA A 48 -26.68 6.51 -7.22
C ALA A 48 -25.43 6.83 -6.38
N TRP A 49 -24.39 7.38 -7.01
CA TRP A 49 -23.13 7.74 -6.35
C TRP A 49 -23.07 9.21 -5.90
N GLN A 50 -22.20 9.49 -4.94
CA GLN A 50 -21.90 10.84 -4.47
C GLN A 50 -20.39 11.01 -4.26
N LEU A 51 -19.86 12.19 -4.58
CA LEU A 51 -18.47 12.52 -4.28
C LEU A 51 -18.30 12.83 -2.79
N VAL A 52 -17.18 12.38 -2.24
CA VAL A 52 -16.71 12.68 -0.89
C VAL A 52 -15.22 13.02 -0.94
N ASP A 53 -14.61 13.28 0.22
CA ASP A 53 -13.15 13.46 0.31
C ASP A 53 -12.58 14.52 -0.64
N ASP A 54 -13.25 15.68 -0.69
CA ASP A 54 -12.90 16.80 -1.57
C ASP A 54 -12.83 16.41 -3.06
N GLY A 55 -13.71 15.50 -3.48
CA GLY A 55 -13.81 15.06 -4.87
C GLY A 55 -12.86 13.91 -5.26
N HIS A 56 -12.16 13.29 -4.30
CA HIS A 56 -11.26 12.16 -4.56
C HIS A 56 -11.89 10.81 -4.23
N GLY A 57 -12.95 10.81 -3.42
CA GLY A 57 -13.66 9.62 -2.99
C GLY A 57 -15.07 9.55 -3.58
N VAL A 58 -15.61 8.34 -3.68
CA VAL A 58 -16.98 8.08 -4.14
C VAL A 58 -17.68 7.13 -3.19
N VAL A 59 -18.92 7.45 -2.82
CA VAL A 59 -19.81 6.58 -2.05
C VAL A 59 -21.05 6.20 -2.85
N TRP A 60 -21.59 5.02 -2.56
CA TRP A 60 -22.91 4.57 -3.02
C TRP A 60 -23.75 4.24 -1.79
N PRO A 61 -24.53 5.19 -1.25
CA PRO A 61 -25.24 5.01 0.01
C PRO A 61 -26.22 3.82 0.02
N ALA A 62 -26.71 3.41 -1.16
CA ALA A 62 -27.56 2.24 -1.32
C ALA A 62 -26.80 0.90 -1.24
N LEU A 63 -25.47 0.91 -1.42
CA LEU A 63 -24.64 -0.30 -1.47
C LEU A 63 -23.82 -0.52 -0.18
N ALA A 64 -23.45 0.55 0.51
CA ALA A 64 -22.70 0.49 1.76
C ALA A 64 -22.91 1.75 2.60
N ALA A 65 -22.67 1.63 3.91
CA ALA A 65 -22.59 2.79 4.78
C ALA A 65 -21.48 3.74 4.27
N PRO A 66 -21.74 5.05 4.16
CA PRO A 66 -20.75 5.99 3.66
C PRO A 66 -19.62 6.15 4.68
N VAL A 67 -18.38 6.15 4.18
CA VAL A 67 -17.17 6.47 4.94
C VAL A 67 -16.52 7.72 4.35
N PRO A 68 -15.80 8.54 5.15
CA PRO A 68 -15.29 9.84 4.70
C PRO A 68 -14.43 9.78 3.43
N GLN A 69 -13.59 8.75 3.30
CA GLN A 69 -12.69 8.54 2.16
C GLN A 69 -13.39 7.98 0.91
N GLY A 70 -14.62 7.51 1.06
CA GLY A 70 -15.36 6.82 0.00
C GLY A 70 -15.20 5.30 0.03
N MET A 71 -16.13 4.61 -0.64
CA MET A 71 -15.99 3.18 -0.94
C MET A 71 -14.95 2.93 -2.05
N LEU A 72 -14.68 3.96 -2.85
CA LEU A 72 -13.66 4.00 -3.89
C LEU A 72 -12.92 5.34 -3.77
N ASN A 73 -11.59 5.34 -3.81
CA ASN A 73 -10.78 6.55 -3.76
C ASN A 73 -9.75 6.55 -4.90
N VAL A 74 -9.65 7.66 -5.62
CA VAL A 74 -8.73 7.80 -6.75
C VAL A 74 -7.26 7.67 -6.35
N HIS A 75 -6.88 8.12 -5.15
CA HIS A 75 -5.50 7.99 -4.70
C HIS A 75 -5.10 6.53 -4.54
N ASP A 76 -5.99 5.71 -3.99
CA ASP A 76 -5.72 4.28 -3.79
C ASP A 76 -5.61 3.58 -5.15
N LEU A 77 -6.51 3.88 -6.10
CA LEU A 77 -6.44 3.33 -7.45
C LEU A 77 -5.14 3.70 -8.18
N LEU A 78 -4.74 4.97 -8.11
CA LEU A 78 -3.51 5.45 -8.74
C LEU A 78 -2.26 4.87 -8.06
N TRP A 79 -2.32 4.64 -6.75
CA TRP A 79 -1.25 4.02 -5.98
C TRP A 79 -1.08 2.55 -6.34
N ASP A 80 -2.18 1.79 -6.41
CA ASP A 80 -2.20 0.41 -6.90
C ASP A 80 -1.63 0.31 -8.32
N LEU A 81 -2.02 1.22 -9.23
CA LEU A 81 -1.46 1.30 -10.58
C LEU A 81 0.05 1.53 -10.58
N ARG A 82 0.58 2.35 -9.65
CA ARG A 82 2.03 2.54 -9.51
C ARG A 82 2.74 1.29 -9.01
N TYR A 83 2.15 0.57 -8.05
CA TYR A 83 2.68 -0.71 -7.63
C TYR A 83 2.65 -1.75 -8.75
N GLU A 84 1.56 -1.85 -9.49
CA GLU A 84 1.45 -2.76 -10.63
C GLU A 84 2.55 -2.51 -11.68
N GLN A 85 2.84 -1.24 -11.97
CA GLN A 85 3.89 -0.86 -12.91
C GLN A 85 5.30 -1.22 -12.40
N ALA A 86 5.60 -0.95 -11.13
CA ALA A 86 6.88 -1.32 -10.53
C ALA A 86 7.07 -2.85 -10.48
N MET A 87 6.01 -3.60 -10.16
CA MET A 87 6.02 -5.06 -10.17
C MET A 87 6.15 -5.63 -11.59
N ALA A 88 5.54 -5.01 -12.59
CA ALA A 88 5.73 -5.37 -14.00
C ALA A 88 7.18 -5.12 -14.46
N ALA A 89 7.79 -4.00 -14.03
CA ALA A 89 9.21 -3.72 -14.28
C ALA A 89 10.11 -4.78 -13.63
N LEU A 90 9.82 -5.16 -12.37
CA LEU A 90 10.51 -6.25 -11.67
C LEU A 90 10.43 -7.57 -12.43
N GLN A 91 9.24 -7.92 -12.90
CA GLN A 91 9.03 -9.13 -13.70
C GLN A 91 9.84 -9.07 -15.00
N ALA A 92 9.82 -7.95 -15.72
CA ALA A 92 10.59 -7.75 -16.95
C ALA A 92 12.11 -7.82 -16.71
N ALA A 93 12.58 -7.42 -15.52
CA ALA A 93 13.97 -7.55 -15.10
C ALA A 93 14.37 -8.98 -14.67
N GLY A 94 13.43 -9.94 -14.69
CA GLY A 94 13.64 -11.32 -14.26
C GLY A 94 13.66 -11.46 -12.75
N TRP A 95 12.82 -10.71 -12.04
CA TRP A 95 12.69 -10.71 -10.57
C TRP A 95 13.93 -10.23 -9.82
N LYS A 96 14.78 -9.45 -10.49
CA LYS A 96 16.04 -8.93 -9.94
C LYS A 96 15.89 -7.46 -9.59
N LEU A 97 15.83 -7.18 -8.29
CA LEU A 97 15.60 -5.83 -7.74
C LEU A 97 16.73 -4.86 -8.12
N ASP A 98 17.98 -5.31 -8.07
CA ASP A 98 19.19 -4.54 -8.41
C ASP A 98 19.25 -4.06 -9.88
N ARG A 99 18.39 -4.58 -10.75
CA ARG A 99 18.27 -4.16 -12.15
C ARG A 99 17.24 -3.07 -12.39
N LEU A 100 16.47 -2.70 -11.36
CA LEU A 100 15.44 -1.67 -11.46
C LEU A 100 16.01 -0.27 -11.22
N SER A 101 15.26 0.74 -11.66
CA SER A 101 15.54 2.13 -11.28
C SER A 101 15.45 2.29 -9.76
N PRO A 102 16.16 3.25 -9.14
CA PRO A 102 16.04 3.47 -7.69
C PRO A 102 14.59 3.69 -7.23
N THR A 103 13.78 4.38 -8.04
CA THR A 103 12.36 4.60 -7.76
C THR A 103 11.56 3.30 -7.76
N ASP A 104 11.78 2.43 -8.75
CA ASP A 104 11.07 1.14 -8.80
C ASP A 104 11.54 0.19 -7.69
N GLN A 105 12.81 0.28 -7.26
CA GLN A 105 13.29 -0.47 -6.09
C GLN A 105 12.56 -0.05 -4.81
N GLU A 106 12.40 1.25 -4.59
CA GLU A 106 11.64 1.81 -3.47
C GLU A 106 10.15 1.38 -3.53
N LEU A 107 9.51 1.47 -4.71
CA LEU A 107 8.11 1.06 -4.88
C LEU A 107 7.89 -0.44 -4.66
N VAL A 108 8.79 -1.28 -5.17
CA VAL A 108 8.75 -2.74 -4.91
C VAL A 108 8.94 -3.04 -3.44
N ALA A 109 9.84 -2.33 -2.75
CA ALA A 109 10.07 -2.52 -1.32
C ALA A 109 8.83 -2.13 -0.48
N LEU A 110 8.18 -1.00 -0.79
CA LEU A 110 6.94 -0.60 -0.15
C LEU A 110 5.80 -1.61 -0.42
N TRP A 111 5.65 -2.08 -1.66
CA TRP A 111 4.65 -3.08 -1.99
C TRP A 111 4.86 -4.40 -1.24
N ARG A 112 6.11 -4.90 -1.19
CA ARG A 112 6.46 -6.13 -0.45
C ARG A 112 6.19 -6.00 1.04
N MET A 113 6.52 -4.85 1.61
CA MET A 113 6.23 -4.51 3.01
C MET A 113 4.73 -4.57 3.28
N GLU A 114 3.92 -3.83 2.52
CA GLU A 114 2.47 -3.85 2.70
C GLU A 114 1.90 -5.26 2.45
N ALA A 115 2.32 -5.96 1.40
CA ALA A 115 1.79 -7.27 1.05
C ALA A 115 2.04 -8.33 2.14
N ASP A 116 3.27 -8.40 2.67
CA ASP A 116 3.62 -9.44 3.64
C ASP A 116 3.24 -9.08 5.07
N ILE A 117 3.35 -7.82 5.49
CA ILE A 117 2.98 -7.44 6.86
C ILE A 117 1.47 -7.55 7.06
N ASN A 118 0.65 -7.20 6.07
CA ASN A 118 -0.81 -7.42 6.15
C ASN A 118 -1.21 -8.90 6.07
N ASN A 119 -0.35 -9.78 5.56
CA ASN A 119 -0.67 -11.19 5.35
C ASN A 119 -0.18 -12.08 6.50
N GLY A 120 1.01 -11.81 7.05
CA GLY A 120 1.62 -12.61 8.11
C GLY A 120 2.59 -11.85 9.00
N GLY A 121 2.43 -10.53 9.10
CA GLY A 121 3.22 -9.68 9.99
C GLY A 121 4.64 -9.41 9.51
N PHE A 122 5.37 -8.63 10.31
CA PHE A 122 6.73 -8.19 10.02
C PHE A 122 7.71 -9.33 9.75
N MET A 123 7.57 -10.44 10.48
CA MET A 123 8.45 -11.59 10.30
C MET A 123 8.30 -12.24 8.92
N GLN A 124 7.10 -12.27 8.34
CA GLN A 124 6.91 -12.77 6.97
C GLN A 124 7.66 -11.88 5.97
N PHE A 125 7.52 -10.55 6.09
CA PHE A 125 8.21 -9.59 5.23
C PHE A 125 9.73 -9.74 5.31
N LEU A 126 10.27 -9.80 6.53
CA LEU A 126 11.72 -9.93 6.73
C LEU A 126 12.24 -11.28 6.23
N CYS A 127 11.56 -12.39 6.53
CA CYS A 127 11.99 -13.72 6.09
C CYS A 127 11.96 -13.89 4.57
N ASN A 128 10.97 -13.29 3.89
CA ASN A 128 10.84 -13.41 2.43
C ASN A 128 11.82 -12.54 1.66
N TRP A 129 12.09 -11.32 2.14
CA TRP A 129 12.80 -10.31 1.35
C TRP A 129 14.11 -9.81 1.95
N GLY A 130 14.38 -10.20 3.19
CA GLY A 130 15.60 -9.89 3.90
C GLY A 130 15.78 -8.42 4.22
N ASP A 131 16.96 -8.14 4.74
CA ASP A 131 17.29 -6.88 5.37
C ASP A 131 17.35 -5.70 4.40
N GLU A 132 17.95 -5.94 3.24
CA GLU A 132 18.16 -4.92 2.21
C GLU A 132 16.81 -4.35 1.73
N THR A 133 15.79 -5.20 1.58
CA THR A 133 14.44 -4.76 1.21
C THR A 133 13.78 -3.98 2.35
N CYS A 134 13.97 -4.39 3.60
CA CYS A 134 13.47 -3.66 4.77
C CYS A 134 14.07 -2.24 4.85
N GLN A 135 15.39 -2.11 4.61
CA GLN A 135 16.07 -0.81 4.58
C GLN A 135 15.57 0.09 3.44
N LEU A 136 15.32 -0.48 2.25
CA LEU A 136 14.68 0.26 1.15
C LEU A 136 13.28 0.75 1.51
N ALA A 137 12.46 -0.07 2.18
CA ALA A 137 11.13 0.34 2.63
C ALA A 137 11.20 1.47 3.67
N LEU A 138 12.09 1.38 4.66
CA LEU A 138 12.36 2.45 5.64
C LEU A 138 12.79 3.76 4.95
N GLN A 139 13.69 3.67 3.97
CA GLN A 139 14.12 4.82 3.17
C GLN A 139 12.94 5.45 2.41
N ALA A 140 12.12 4.62 1.77
CA ALA A 140 10.97 5.08 0.99
C ALA A 140 9.90 5.73 1.88
N LEU A 141 9.56 5.15 3.04
CA LEU A 141 8.64 5.73 4.02
C LEU A 141 9.13 7.10 4.52
N ARG A 142 10.43 7.20 4.83
CA ARG A 142 11.06 8.47 5.20
C ARG A 142 10.96 9.51 4.08
N LYS A 143 11.23 9.10 2.84
CA LYS A 143 11.17 9.97 1.66
C LYS A 143 9.78 10.52 1.42
N ILE A 144 8.74 9.69 1.53
CA ILE A 144 7.36 10.13 1.31
C ILE A 144 6.77 10.92 2.49
N GLY A 145 7.41 10.86 3.66
CA GLY A 145 6.97 11.53 4.88
C GLY A 145 5.91 10.77 5.66
N ALA A 146 5.88 9.44 5.56
CA ALA A 146 5.00 8.57 6.35
C ALA A 146 5.61 8.35 7.74
N VAL A 147 5.52 9.38 8.59
CA VAL A 147 6.25 9.47 9.86
C VAL A 147 5.86 8.36 10.84
N HIS A 148 4.56 8.07 10.97
CA HIS A 148 4.06 7.08 11.92
C HIS A 148 4.32 5.66 11.41
N MET A 149 4.09 5.41 10.13
CA MET A 149 4.40 4.11 9.52
C MET A 149 5.91 3.82 9.57
N LEU A 150 6.75 4.84 9.35
CA LEU A 150 8.20 4.74 9.52
C LEU A 150 8.57 4.39 10.96
N ASP A 151 7.94 5.02 11.96
CA ASP A 151 8.18 4.71 13.38
C ASP A 151 7.85 3.25 13.70
N VAL A 152 6.67 2.78 13.28
CA VAL A 152 6.25 1.37 13.45
C VAL A 152 7.28 0.42 12.84
N LEU A 153 7.63 0.59 11.56
CA LEU A 153 8.57 -0.31 10.88
C LEU A 153 9.98 -0.22 11.49
N SER A 154 10.42 0.96 11.92
CA SER A 154 11.73 1.15 12.56
C SER A 154 11.80 0.42 13.90
N ARG A 155 10.71 0.43 14.68
CA ARG A 155 10.62 -0.29 15.97
C ARG A 155 10.57 -1.80 15.77
N MET A 156 9.80 -2.28 14.79
CA MET A 156 9.80 -3.69 14.40
C MET A 156 11.21 -4.16 14.05
N ARG A 157 11.93 -3.37 13.25
CA ARG A 157 13.31 -3.66 12.88
C ARG A 157 14.26 -3.64 14.08
N ALA A 158 14.13 -2.66 14.98
CA ALA A 158 14.97 -2.56 16.17
C ALA A 158 14.86 -3.77 17.11
N LEU A 159 13.70 -4.43 17.17
CA LEU A 159 13.54 -5.70 17.89
C LEU A 159 14.41 -6.82 17.31
N ILE A 160 14.77 -6.73 16.03
CA ILE A 160 15.59 -7.72 15.34
C ILE A 160 17.10 -7.44 15.50
N ASP A 161 17.51 -6.18 15.66
CA ASP A 161 18.93 -5.78 15.67
C ASP A 161 19.79 -6.59 16.64
N ARG A 162 19.24 -6.98 17.81
CA ARG A 162 19.99 -7.78 18.79
C ARG A 162 20.34 -9.18 18.30
N PHE A 163 19.60 -9.73 17.34
CA PHE A 163 19.77 -11.08 16.82
C PHE A 163 20.79 -11.16 15.69
N GLU A 164 21.10 -10.05 15.01
CA GLU A 164 22.11 -10.02 13.94
C GLU A 164 23.51 -10.46 14.43
N ALA A 165 23.80 -10.26 15.72
CA ALA A 165 25.08 -10.61 16.35
C ALA A 165 25.04 -11.94 17.14
N LEU A 166 23.88 -12.60 17.24
CA LEU A 166 23.74 -13.80 18.08
C LEU A 166 24.06 -15.08 17.29
N PRO A 167 25.06 -15.87 17.72
CA PRO A 167 25.49 -17.07 17.00
C PRO A 167 24.45 -18.20 16.99
N GLU A 168 23.43 -18.13 17.85
CA GLU A 168 22.32 -19.08 17.95
C GLU A 168 21.18 -18.82 16.98
N VAL A 169 21.15 -17.63 16.34
CA VAL A 169 20.24 -17.34 15.23
C VAL A 169 20.97 -17.63 13.92
N VAL A 170 20.67 -18.79 13.35
CA VAL A 170 21.33 -19.25 12.12
C VAL A 170 20.58 -18.74 10.89
N GLN A 171 19.26 -18.56 10.99
CA GLN A 171 18.38 -18.12 9.92
C GLN A 171 17.31 -17.14 10.44
N LEU A 172 16.77 -16.27 9.57
CA LEU A 172 15.76 -15.26 9.96
C LEU A 172 14.49 -15.84 10.59
N ASN A 173 14.11 -17.06 10.19
CA ASN A 173 12.94 -17.77 10.71
C ASN A 173 13.12 -18.26 12.16
N ASP A 174 14.36 -18.36 12.66
CA ASP A 174 14.63 -18.76 14.05
C ASP A 174 14.38 -17.60 15.04
N ILE A 175 14.35 -16.36 14.55
CA ILE A 175 14.33 -15.15 15.39
C ILE A 175 13.09 -15.11 16.27
N TYR A 176 11.91 -15.36 15.71
CA TYR A 176 10.66 -15.28 16.47
C TYR A 176 10.65 -16.23 17.68
N GLY A 177 11.18 -17.44 17.52
CA GLY A 177 11.31 -18.41 18.61
C GLY A 177 12.39 -18.05 19.64
N ALA A 178 13.36 -17.20 19.28
CA ALA A 178 14.42 -16.71 20.16
C ALA A 178 14.05 -15.40 20.89
N MET A 179 12.93 -14.76 20.51
CA MET A 179 12.36 -13.63 21.22
C MET A 179 11.79 -14.06 22.57
N THR A 180 11.95 -13.19 23.57
CA THR A 180 11.24 -13.30 24.84
C THR A 180 9.75 -13.07 24.64
N GLU A 181 8.91 -13.53 25.57
CA GLU A 181 7.45 -13.31 25.52
C GLU A 181 7.10 -11.82 25.37
N SER A 182 7.79 -10.95 26.11
CA SER A 182 7.57 -9.49 26.03
C SER A 182 7.94 -8.89 24.67
N GLU A 183 8.93 -9.44 23.97
CA GLU A 183 9.31 -8.98 22.63
C GLU A 183 8.33 -9.47 21.58
N GLN A 184 7.80 -10.69 21.73
CA GLN A 184 6.74 -11.20 20.87
C GLN A 184 5.46 -10.36 21.01
N GLU A 185 5.06 -10.05 22.25
CA GLU A 185 3.93 -9.15 22.52
C GLU A 185 4.14 -7.74 21.93
N GLU A 186 5.36 -7.19 21.98
CA GLU A 186 5.67 -5.92 21.34
C GLU A 186 5.59 -6.01 19.80
N MET A 187 6.10 -7.09 19.20
CA MET A 187 5.99 -7.33 17.76
C MET A 187 4.53 -7.43 17.31
N GLU A 188 3.69 -8.18 18.02
CA GLU A 188 2.25 -8.30 17.75
C GLU A 188 1.55 -6.94 17.84
N THR A 189 1.89 -6.14 18.86
CA THR A 189 1.37 -4.77 19.02
C THR A 189 1.75 -3.88 17.85
N LEU A 190 2.99 -4.00 17.36
CA LEU A 190 3.46 -3.24 16.21
C LEU A 190 2.79 -3.69 14.90
N ASP A 191 2.60 -4.99 14.69
CA ASP A 191 1.87 -5.52 13.53
C ASP A 191 0.44 -4.97 13.49
N HIS A 192 -0.24 -4.93 14.63
CA HIS A 192 -1.56 -4.29 14.72
C HIS A 192 -1.52 -2.80 14.39
N ALA A 193 -0.53 -2.07 14.91
CA ALA A 193 -0.34 -0.66 14.61
C ALA A 193 -0.05 -0.40 13.11
N PHE A 194 0.58 -1.35 12.42
CA PHE A 194 0.77 -1.30 10.97
C PHE A 194 -0.57 -1.46 10.24
N TRP A 195 -1.41 -2.42 10.65
CA TRP A 195 -2.71 -2.70 10.03
C TRP A 195 -3.73 -1.55 10.19
N ASP A 196 -3.53 -0.66 11.16
CA ASP A 196 -4.32 0.56 11.30
C ASP A 196 -4.02 1.61 10.21
N TYR A 197 -2.94 1.44 9.42
CA TYR A 197 -2.48 2.39 8.40
C TYR A 197 -2.41 3.83 8.95
N PRO A 198 -1.50 4.13 9.90
CA PRO A 198 -1.49 5.40 10.62
C PRO A 198 -1.15 6.61 9.73
N ASP A 199 -0.66 6.37 8.50
CA ASP A 199 -0.41 7.39 7.49
C ASP A 199 -1.12 7.06 6.17
N PRO A 200 -1.61 8.06 5.41
CA PRO A 200 -2.25 7.84 4.11
C PRO A 200 -1.20 7.61 3.01
N LEU A 201 -0.67 6.39 2.94
CA LEU A 201 0.45 6.01 2.05
C LEU A 201 0.18 6.35 0.59
N SER A 202 -1.04 6.11 0.08
CA SER A 202 -1.41 6.44 -1.31
C SER A 202 -1.23 7.92 -1.64
N ARG A 203 -1.66 8.82 -0.74
CA ARG A 203 -1.50 10.27 -0.92
C ARG A 203 -0.06 10.74 -0.77
N LEU A 204 0.64 10.21 0.23
CA LEU A 204 2.04 10.55 0.50
C LEU A 204 2.93 10.10 -0.66
N GLY A 205 2.73 8.85 -1.10
CA GLY A 205 3.43 8.21 -2.20
C GLY A 205 3.20 8.94 -3.52
N LEU A 206 1.96 9.24 -3.88
CA LEU A 206 1.66 9.92 -5.16
C LEU A 206 2.22 11.34 -5.26
N ARG A 207 2.50 12.03 -4.15
CA ARG A 207 3.22 13.32 -4.18
C ARG A 207 4.68 13.18 -4.66
N TRP A 208 5.27 12.00 -4.49
CA TRP A 208 6.66 11.72 -4.84
C TRP A 208 6.80 10.86 -6.10
N TYR A 209 5.91 9.88 -6.27
CA TYR A 209 5.97 8.87 -7.33
C TYR A 209 4.82 8.96 -8.35
N GLY A 210 3.89 9.92 -8.18
CA GLY A 210 2.72 10.07 -9.05
C GLY A 210 2.97 10.81 -10.37
N ALA A 211 4.18 11.35 -10.57
CA ALA A 211 4.60 12.00 -11.81
C ALA A 211 4.74 10.99 -12.95
#